data_AF-A0A823A312-F1
#
_entry.id   AF-A0A823A312-F1
#
_cell.length_a   1.000
_cell.length_b   1.000
_cell.length_c   1.000
_cell.angle_alpha   90.00
_cell.angle_beta   90.00
_cell.angle_gamma   90.00
#
_symmetry.space_group_name_H-M   'P 1'
#
loop_
_entity.id
_entity.type
_entity.pdbx_description
1 polymer ?
#
loop_
_entity_poly.entity_id
_entity_poly.type
_entity_poly.pdbx_seq_one_letter_code
_entity_poly.pdbx_strand_id
1 'polypeptide(L)' 'MRAIRLPEPPSGSLGMPEIFEGGIYSVIKRAVIIGNGFSGAENQSIGLVRALGLTDSQSIYVSCCLR' A
#
# COMPACT_ATOMS: atom_id res chain seq x y z
N MET A 1 -6.85 -14.26 10.71
CA MET A 1 -6.89 -12.83 10.29
C MET A 1 -7.46 -12.77 8.87
N ARG A 2 -8.50 -11.98 8.58
CA ARG A 2 -8.99 -11.78 7.19
C ARG A 2 -9.32 -10.31 6.98
N ALA A 3 -8.47 -9.58 6.27
CA ALA A 3 -8.87 -8.33 5.63
C ALA A 3 -7.89 -7.95 4.51
N ILE A 4 -8.06 -8.50 3.31
CA ILE A 4 -7.56 -7.84 2.10
C ILE A 4 -8.52 -8.12 0.94
N ARG A 5 -9.28 -7.11 0.50
CA ARG A 5 -9.76 -6.99 -0.88
C ARG A 5 -9.80 -5.51 -1.26
N LEU A 6 -8.94 -5.13 -2.20
CA LEU A 6 -8.88 -3.80 -2.82
C LEU A 6 -9.51 -3.85 -4.21
N PRO A 7 -10.64 -3.16 -4.41
CA PRO A 7 -10.92 -2.45 -5.67
C PRO A 7 -11.65 -1.12 -5.38
N GLU A 8 -11.81 -0.15 -6.26
CA GLU A 8 -11.16 0.15 -7.53
C GLU A 8 -10.90 1.68 -7.55
N PRO A 9 -9.76 2.14 -8.06
CA PRO A 9 -9.50 3.58 -8.18
C PRO A 9 -10.40 4.20 -9.28
N PRO A 10 -11.18 5.25 -8.99
CA PRO A 10 -12.09 5.86 -9.97
C PRO A 10 -11.36 6.71 -11.02
N SER A 11 -11.86 6.60 -12.25
CA SER A 11 -11.42 7.28 -13.47
C SER A 11 -11.98 8.72 -13.57
N GLY A 12 -11.06 9.68 -13.65
CA GLY A 12 -11.27 11.03 -14.19
C GLY A 12 -9.90 11.70 -14.22
N SER A 13 -9.33 12.14 -15.34
CA SER A 13 -9.82 12.43 -16.70
C SER A 13 -9.90 11.22 -17.64
N LEU A 14 -10.87 11.27 -18.58
CA LEU A 14 -10.99 10.43 -19.78
C LEU A 14 -9.85 10.68 -20.79
N GLY A 15 -8.59 10.66 -20.35
CA GLY A 15 -7.46 10.95 -21.22
C GLY A 15 -6.13 11.22 -20.50
N MET A 16 -5.62 10.26 -19.74
CA MET A 16 -4.16 10.18 -19.53
C MET A 16 -3.67 8.76 -19.86
N PRO A 17 -3.18 8.55 -21.09
CA PRO A 17 -2.64 7.28 -21.54
C PRO A 17 -1.17 7.07 -21.14
N GLU A 18 -0.84 5.78 -21.02
CA GLU A 18 0.44 5.14 -21.31
C GLU A 18 1.68 5.68 -20.57
N ILE A 19 1.97 5.07 -19.42
CA ILE A 19 3.28 5.10 -18.74
C ILE A 19 3.78 6.47 -18.22
N PHE A 20 2.92 7.42 -17.85
CA PHE A 20 3.28 8.66 -17.10
C PHE A 20 3.87 9.83 -17.91
N GLU A 21 3.19 10.30 -18.96
CA GLU A 21 3.75 11.33 -19.86
C GLU A 21 3.72 12.80 -19.32
N GLY A 22 4.29 13.10 -18.15
CA GLY A 22 4.62 14.51 -17.86
C GLY A 22 4.77 14.95 -16.41
N GLY A 23 4.74 14.05 -15.44
CA GLY A 23 4.91 14.43 -14.03
C GLY A 23 4.37 13.37 -13.11
N ILE A 24 5.28 12.69 -12.43
CA ILE A 24 5.02 11.54 -11.58
C ILE A 24 4.22 12.00 -10.35
N TYR A 25 2.91 12.09 -10.50
CA TYR A 25 1.97 12.12 -9.39
C TYR A 25 1.00 10.95 -9.54
N SER A 26 1.50 9.71 -9.73
CA SER A 26 0.72 8.56 -9.30
C SER A 26 0.65 8.61 -7.79
N VAL A 27 -0.38 9.28 -7.28
CA VAL A 27 -0.71 9.22 -5.87
C VAL A 27 -1.08 7.77 -5.59
N ILE A 28 -0.23 7.05 -4.86
CA ILE A 28 -0.53 5.71 -4.40
C ILE A 28 -1.67 5.85 -3.40
N LYS A 29 -2.90 5.58 -3.85
CA LYS A 29 -4.10 5.82 -3.03
C LYS A 29 -4.30 4.75 -1.97
N ARG A 30 -3.86 3.51 -2.24
CA ARG A 30 -4.03 2.34 -1.36
C ARG A 30 -2.91 1.34 -1.60
N ALA A 31 -2.39 0.75 -0.53
CA ALA A 31 -1.39 -0.32 -0.59
C ALA A 31 -1.69 -1.39 0.46
N VAL A 32 -1.28 -2.63 0.18
CA VAL A 32 -1.31 -3.75 1.12
C VAL A 32 0.10 -4.31 1.19
N ILE A 33 0.63 -4.40 2.42
CA ILE A 33 1.99 -4.87 2.67
C ILE A 33 1.90 -6.15 3.51
N ILE A 34 2.52 -7.23 3.04
CA ILE A 34 2.51 -8.54 3.70
C ILE A 34 3.92 -8.84 4.17
N GLY A 35 4.16 -8.72 5.47
CA GLY A 35 5.43 -9.07 6.12
C GLY A 35 5.44 -10.53 6.60
N ASN A 36 6.62 -11.13 6.68
CA ASN A 36 6.82 -12.52 7.12
C ASN A 36 6.89 -12.71 8.65
N GLY A 37 6.63 -11.65 9.43
CA GLY A 37 6.70 -11.68 10.91
C GLY A 37 8.10 -11.56 11.51
N PHE A 38 9.17 -11.36 10.71
CA PHE A 38 10.50 -11.05 11.23
C PHE A 38 10.60 -9.56 11.60
N SER A 39 11.19 -9.23 12.75
CA SER A 39 11.27 -7.84 13.24
C SER A 39 11.92 -6.88 12.23
N GLY A 40 12.96 -7.32 11.52
CA GLY A 40 13.59 -6.52 10.45
C GLY A 40 12.67 -6.27 9.26
N ALA A 41 11.81 -7.22 8.90
CA ALA A 41 10.84 -7.08 7.81
C ALA A 41 9.67 -6.16 8.19
N GLU A 42 9.28 -6.14 9.46
CA GLU A 42 8.28 -5.20 9.98
C GLU A 42 8.77 -3.75 9.88
N ASN A 43 9.99 -3.47 10.32
CA ASN A 43 10.56 -2.12 10.27
C ASN A 43 10.71 -1.62 8.82
N GLN A 44 11.08 -2.51 7.89
CA GLN A 44 11.12 -2.20 6.45
C GLN A 44 9.73 -1.93 5.87
N SER A 45 8.71 -2.69 6.29
CA SER A 45 7.32 -2.48 5.86
C SER A 45 6.79 -1.11 6.30
N ILE A 46 7.12 -0.68 7.52
CA ILE A 46 6.77 0.67 8.02
C ILE A 46 7.52 1.76 7.23
N GLY A 47 8.81 1.55 6.94
CA GLY A 47 9.58 2.45 6.08
C GLY A 47 8.96 2.60 4.69
N LEU A 48 8.44 1.50 4.13
CA LEU A 48 7.76 1.50 2.85
C LEU A 48 6.44 2.28 2.90
N VAL A 49 5.58 2.10 3.92
CA VAL A 49 4.35 2.90 4.10
C VAL A 49 4.65 4.40 4.05
N ARG A 50 5.72 4.84 4.70
CA ARG A 50 6.15 6.25 4.72
C ARG A 50 6.60 6.73 3.34
N ALA A 51 7.40 5.94 2.64
CA ALA A 51 7.85 6.25 1.28
C ALA A 51 6.69 6.35 0.27
N LEU A 52 5.61 5.59 0.49
CA LEU A 52 4.40 5.64 -0.35
C LEU A 52 3.44 6.79 0.02
N GLY A 53 3.74 7.59 1.06
CA GLY A 53 2.87 8.67 1.52
C GLY A 53 1.60 8.20 2.23
N LEU A 54 1.61 6.99 2.79
CA LEU A 54 0.45 6.37 3.46
C LEU A 54 0.57 6.34 4.99
N THR A 55 1.51 7.10 5.57
CA THR A 55 1.82 7.09 7.02
C THR A 55 0.59 7.29 7.90
N ASP A 56 -0.28 8.23 7.54
CA ASP A 56 -1.45 8.61 8.33
C ASP A 56 -2.68 7.72 8.02
N SER A 57 -2.55 6.75 7.12
CA SER A 57 -3.65 5.90 6.62
C SER A 57 -3.26 4.42 6.55
N GLN A 58 -2.59 3.93 7.60
CA GLN A 58 -2.20 2.52 7.72
C GLN A 58 -2.99 1.79 8.81
N SER A 59 -3.29 0.51 8.56
CA SER A 59 -3.82 -0.43 9.55
C SER A 59 -2.92 -1.65 9.59
N ILE A 60 -2.48 -2.04 10.79
CA ILE A 60 -1.58 -3.18 10.98
C ILE A 60 -2.41 -4.34 11.49
N TYR A 61 -2.34 -5.46 10.79
CA TYR A 61 -2.92 -6.71 11.24
C TYR A 61 -1.82 -7.72 11.51
N VAL A 62 -1.82 -8.31 12.71
CA VAL A 62 -0.89 -9.36 13.10
C VAL A 62 -1.63 -10.69 13.11
N SER A 63 -1.18 -11.65 12.29
CA SER A 63 -1.70 -13.01 12.36
C SER A 63 -0.98 -13.73 13.50
N CYS A 64 -1.63 -13.86 14.65
CA CYS A 64 -1.15 -14.78 15.67
C CYS A 64 -1.28 -16.20 15.11
N CYS A 65 -0.15 -16.90 14.96
CA CYS A 65 -0.14 -18.33 14.74
C CYS A 65 -0.56 -18.98 16.07
N LEU A 66 -1.87 -19.11 16.31
CA LEU A 66 -2.39 -20.02 17.32
C LEU A 66 -2.00 -21.42 16.86
N ARG A 67 -1.02 -21.99 17.56
CA ARG A 67 -0.59 -23.37 17.41
C ARG A 67 -1.62 -24.30 18.03
#